data_AF-A0A938IT60-F1
#
_entry.id   AF-A0A938IT60-F1
#
_cell.length_a   1.000
_cell.length_b   1.000
_cell.length_c   1.000
_cell.angle_alpha   90.00
_cell.angle_beta   90.00
_cell.angle_gamma   90.00
#
_symmetry.space_group_name_H-M   'P 1'
#
loop_
_entity.id
_entity.type
_entity.pdbx_description
1 polymer ?
#
loop_
_entity_poly.entity_id
_entity_poly.type
_entity_poly.pdbx_seq_one_letter_code
_entity_poly.pdbx_strand_id
1 'polypeptide(L)' 'MLEGLRVASQNWIGRAIMALVMGVIVVSFAIWGVGDVFRGMTTQRLARVGGGEVSVEAYRSAYQNELRRIQQRMRR' A
#
# COMPACT_ATOMS: atom_id res chain seq x y z
N MET A 1 23.33 -29.77 24.83
CA MET A 1 22.88 -28.75 23.85
C MET A 1 21.70 -29.25 22.99
N LEU A 2 21.58 -30.56 22.71
CA LEU A 2 20.45 -31.14 21.98
C LEU A 2 19.18 -31.31 22.86
N GLU A 3 19.31 -31.42 24.17
CA GLU A 3 18.18 -31.41 25.13
C GLU A 3 17.41 -30.09 25.17
N GLY A 4 18.08 -28.94 25.04
CA GLY A 4 17.43 -27.62 25.07
C GLY A 4 16.54 -27.39 23.85
N LEU A 5 16.95 -27.93 22.69
CA LEU A 5 16.16 -27.91 21.45
C LEU A 5 14.92 -28.81 21.54
N ARG A 6 15.02 -29.94 22.26
CA ARG A 6 13.92 -30.89 22.45
C ARG A 6 12.84 -30.36 23.41
N VAL A 7 13.24 -29.66 24.46
CA VAL A 7 12.30 -28.98 25.40
C VAL A 7 11.60 -27.80 24.73
N ALA A 8 12.28 -27.08 23.84
CA ALA A 8 11.67 -26.01 23.04
C ALA A 8 10.64 -26.54 22.02
N SER A 9 10.87 -27.72 21.42
CA SER A 9 9.94 -28.30 20.43
C SER A 9 8.74 -29.02 21.04
N GLN A 10 8.78 -29.36 22.34
CA GLN A 10 7.74 -30.14 23.02
C GLN A 10 6.80 -29.28 23.89
N ASN A 11 7.12 -28.01 24.09
CA ASN A 11 6.39 -27.14 25.01
C ASN A 11 5.28 -26.34 24.33
N TRP A 12 4.04 -26.59 24.76
CA TRP A 12 2.88 -25.70 24.62
C TRP A 12 3.20 -24.22 24.89
N ILE A 13 4.17 -23.94 25.77
CA ILE A 13 4.72 -22.61 26.05
C ILE A 13 5.31 -21.94 24.79
N GLY A 14 6.03 -22.67 23.94
CA GLY A 14 6.53 -22.13 22.67
C GLY A 14 5.41 -21.74 21.72
N ARG A 15 4.33 -22.54 21.67
CA ARG A 15 3.11 -22.20 20.92
C ARG A 15 2.41 -20.97 21.50
N ALA A 16 2.34 -20.85 22.82
CA ALA A 16 1.74 -19.70 23.49
C ALA A 16 2.51 -18.40 23.21
N ILE A 17 3.85 -18.43 23.25
CA ILE A 17 4.70 -17.28 22.92
C ILE A 17 4.52 -16.90 21.45
N MET A 18 4.54 -17.86 20.53
CA MET A 18 4.30 -17.59 19.10
C MET A 18 2.92 -16.99 18.86
N ALA A 19 1.88 -17.51 19.52
CA ALA A 19 0.51 -16.98 19.42
C ALA A 19 0.42 -15.55 19.98
N LEU A 20 1.11 -15.26 21.08
CA LEU A 20 1.17 -13.92 21.66
C LEU A 20 1.82 -12.93 20.68
N VAL A 21 3.00 -13.29 20.12
CA VAL A 21 3.72 -12.45 19.16
C VAL A 21 2.88 -12.21 17.91
N MET A 22 2.28 -13.26 17.35
CA MET A 22 1.35 -13.14 16.23
C MET A 22 0.15 -12.25 16.57
N GLY A 23 -0.44 -12.43 17.75
CA GLY A 23 -1.57 -11.62 18.21
C GLY A 23 -1.23 -10.14 18.29
N VAL A 24 -0.08 -9.78 18.87
CA VAL A 24 0.38 -8.39 18.95
C VAL A 24 0.57 -7.79 17.56
N ILE A 25 1.18 -8.54 16.63
CA ILE A 25 1.39 -8.09 15.24
C ILE A 25 0.04 -7.84 14.55
N VAL A 26 -0.89 -8.81 14.64
CA VAL A 26 -2.21 -8.70 14.01
C VAL A 26 -2.99 -7.51 14.58
N VAL A 27 -2.99 -7.33 15.91
CA VAL A 27 -3.67 -6.19 16.56
C VAL A 27 -3.05 -4.85 16.16
N SER A 28 -1.72 -4.77 16.05
CA SER A 28 -1.04 -3.58 15.56
C SER A 28 -1.49 -3.20 14.14
N PHE A 29 -1.55 -4.17 13.24
CA PHE A 29 -2.05 -3.95 11.87
C PHE A 29 -3.56 -3.69 11.81
N ALA A 30 -4.34 -4.22 12.76
CA ALA A 30 -5.78 -3.96 12.84
C ALA A 30 -6.09 -2.53 13.31
N ILE A 31 -5.33 -1.99 14.27
CA ILE A 31 -5.52 -0.64 14.82
C ILE A 31 -4.96 0.42 13.86
N TRP A 32 -3.72 0.25 13.39
CA TRP A 32 -3.05 1.24 12.53
C TRP A 32 -3.43 1.08 11.06
N GLY A 33 -3.85 -0.12 10.65
CA GLY A 33 -4.25 -0.42 9.28
C GLY A 33 -3.05 -0.59 8.33
N VAL A 34 -3.15 -1.53 7.39
CA VAL A 34 -2.23 -1.61 6.24
C VAL A 34 -2.68 -0.71 5.08
N GLY A 35 -3.89 -0.15 5.17
CA GLY A 35 -4.53 0.61 4.11
C GLY A 35 -3.74 1.87 3.70
N ASP A 36 -2.99 2.50 4.61
CA ASP A 36 -2.22 3.70 4.28
C ASP A 36 -1.06 3.40 3.31
N VAL A 37 -0.36 2.28 3.52
CA VAL A 37 0.72 1.80 2.64
C VAL A 37 0.17 1.34 1.29
N PHE A 38 -1.00 0.70 1.26
CA PHE A 38 -1.63 0.26 0.01
C PHE A 38 -2.33 1.38 -0.77
N ARG A 39 -2.76 2.45 -0.10
CA ARG A 39 -3.31 3.65 -0.75
C ARG A 39 -2.24 4.31 -1.64
N GLY A 40 -0.97 4.32 -1.24
CA GLY A 40 0.12 4.88 -2.03
C GLY A 40 0.40 4.18 -3.37
N MET A 41 -0.01 2.91 -3.53
CA MET A 41 0.32 2.11 -4.72
C MET A 41 -0.73 2.20 -5.84
N THR A 42 -1.99 2.47 -5.50
CA THR A 42 -3.11 2.58 -6.46
C THR A 42 -3.57 4.02 -6.68
N THR A 43 -3.14 4.93 -5.81
CA THR A 43 -3.57 6.32 -5.83
C THR A 43 -2.43 7.20 -6.34
N GLN A 44 -2.17 7.15 -7.64
CA GLN A 44 -1.61 8.31 -8.35
C GLN A 44 -2.66 9.44 -8.37
N ARG A 45 -3.21 9.86 -7.22
CA ARG A 45 -4.05 11.09 -7.14
C ARG A 45 -3.11 12.27 -7.18
N LEU A 46 -3.20 13.09 -8.23
CA LEU A 46 -2.53 14.38 -8.28
C LEU A 46 -3.23 15.39 -7.39
N ALA A 47 -4.55 15.45 -7.50
CA ALA A 47 -5.38 16.40 -6.78
C ALA A 47 -6.84 15.95 -6.80
N ARG A 48 -7.61 16.37 -5.80
CA ARG A 48 -9.06 16.27 -5.80
C ARG A 48 -9.64 17.64 -6.15
N VAL A 49 -10.49 17.71 -7.18
CA VAL A 49 -11.13 18.96 -7.61
C VAL A 49 -12.64 18.80 -7.38
N GLY A 50 -13.15 19.44 -6.33
CA GLY A 50 -14.54 19.25 -5.89
C GLY A 50 -14.86 17.78 -5.53
N GLY A 51 -15.91 17.23 -6.14
CA GLY A 51 -16.32 15.82 -5.96
C GLY A 51 -15.53 14.81 -6.81
N GLY A 52 -14.71 15.26 -7.76
CA GLY A 52 -13.96 14.40 -8.69
C GLY A 52 -12.51 14.20 -8.27
N GLU A 53 -11.98 12.99 -8.48
CA GLU A 53 -10.56 12.67 -8.28
C GLU A 53 -9.81 12.77 -9.62
N VAL A 54 -8.71 13.52 -9.66
CA VAL A 54 -7.84 13.63 -10.85
C VAL A 54 -6.59 12.78 -10.63
N SER A 55 -6.41 11.76 -11.46
CA SER A 55 -5.22 10.92 -11.43
C SER A 55 -4.06 11.53 -12.23
N VAL A 56 -2.83 11.16 -11.88
CA VAL A 56 -1.61 11.54 -12.62
C VAL A 56 -1.69 11.14 -14.08
N GLU A 57 -2.24 9.96 -14.37
CA GLU A 57 -2.39 9.45 -15.73
C GLU A 57 -3.41 10.24 -16.54
N ALA A 58 -4.54 10.61 -15.92
CA ALA A 58 -5.57 11.43 -16.55
C ALA A 58 -5.02 12.82 -16.92
N TYR A 59 -4.25 13.44 -16.01
CA TYR A 59 -3.59 14.71 -16.28
C TYR A 59 -2.56 14.61 -17.41
N ARG A 60 -1.70 13.58 -17.38
CA ARG A 60 -0.69 13.34 -18.43
C ARG A 60 -1.34 13.17 -19.80
N SER A 61 -2.42 12.40 -19.88
CA SER A 61 -3.18 12.17 -21.11
C SER A 61 -3.82 13.47 -21.62
N ALA A 62 -4.44 14.25 -20.74
CA ALA A 62 -5.04 15.55 -21.08
C ALA A 62 -3.98 16.55 -21.60
N TYR A 63 -2.83 16.63 -20.92
CA TYR A 63 -1.74 17.51 -21.31
C TYR A 63 -1.18 17.17 -22.69
N GLN A 64 -0.95 15.88 -22.98
CA GLN A 64 -0.49 15.45 -24.29
C GLN A 64 -1.52 15.74 -25.40
N ASN A 65 -2.82 15.59 -25.11
CA ASN A 65 -3.88 15.94 -26.05
C ASN A 65 -3.85 17.43 -26.41
N GLU A 66 -3.63 18.30 -25.42
CA GLU A 66 -3.58 19.75 -25.65
C GLU A 66 -2.34 20.14 -26.45
N LEU A 67 -1.18 19.55 -26.14
CA LEU A 67 0.04 19.69 -26.93
C LEU A 67 -0.18 19.32 -28.40
N ARG A 68 -0.85 18.18 -28.67
CA ARG A 68 -1.19 17.75 -30.03
C ARG A 68 -2.09 18.77 -30.74
N ARG A 69 -3.09 19.32 -30.05
CA ARG A 69 -3.97 20.36 -30.62
C ARG A 69 -3.22 21.63 -30.99
N ILE A 70 -2.32 22.09 -30.12
CA ILE A 70 -1.51 23.29 -30.38
C ILE A 70 -0.60 23.04 -31.59
N GLN A 71 0.07 21.89 -31.65
CA GLN A 71 0.90 21.50 -32.81
C GLN A 71 0.10 21.45 -34.12
N GLN A 72 -1.15 20.98 -34.09
CA GLN A 72 -2.03 20.97 -35.26
C GLN A 72 -2.44 22.37 -35.72
N ARG A 73 -2.65 23.30 -34.78
CA ARG A 73 -2.96 24.71 -35.09
C ARG A 73 -1.75 25.44 -35.68
N MET A 74 -0.55 25.16 -35.19
CA MET A 74 0.69 25.76 -35.70
C MET A 74 1.12 25.22 -37.07
N ARG A 75 0.59 24.08 -37.52
CA ARG A 75 0.87 23.49 -38.84
C ARG A 75 -0.08 23.98 -39.95
N ARG A 76 -1.03 24.88 -39.64
CA ARG A 76 -1.91 25.53 -40.62
C ARG A 76 -1.44 26.94 -40.91
#